data_AF-A0A453JL22-F1
#
_entry.id   AF-A0A453JL22-F1
#
_cell.length_a   1.000
_cell.length_b   1.000
_cell.length_c   1.000
_cell.angle_alpha   90.00
_cell.angle_beta   90.00
_cell.angle_gamma   90.00
#
_symmetry.space_group_name_H-M   'P 1'
#
loop_
_entity.id
_entity.type
_entity.pdbx_description
1 polymer ?
#
loop_
_entity_poly.entity_id
_entity_poly.type
_entity_poly.pdbx_seq_one_letter_code
_entity_poly.pdbx_strand_id
1 'polypeptide(L)'
;TVCVHGTYRKNLDSILQHGLKRMERLHIHFSSGLPSDEGVISGMRRSANILIYLDVRKALQDGMKLYISDNKVVLTEGFDGVVPVKYLEKMETWTGRPLIPFQR
;
A
#
# COMPACT_ATOMS: atom_id res chain seq x y z
N THR A 1 8.41 -1.82 10.58
CA THR A 1 7.21 -1.12 10.07
C THR A 1 7.04 -1.47 8.62
N VAL A 2 5.86 -1.94 8.22
CA VAL A 2 5.56 -2.23 6.81
C VAL A 2 5.07 -0.95 6.14
N CYS A 3 5.30 -0.81 4.83
CA CYS A 3 4.73 0.29 4.03
C CYS A 3 3.91 -0.33 2.92
N VAL A 4 2.61 -0.47 3.15
CA VAL A 4 1.73 -1.31 2.33
C VAL A 4 0.59 -0.54 1.71
N HIS A 5 0.38 -0.75 0.41
CA HIS A 5 -0.73 -0.19 -0.35
C HIS A 5 -1.74 -1.30 -0.68
N GLY A 6 -3.01 -1.06 -0.37
CA GLY A 6 -4.09 -1.97 -0.72
C GLY A 6 -4.76 -1.57 -2.02
N THR A 7 -4.91 -2.52 -2.94
CA THR A 7 -5.56 -2.31 -4.23
C THR A 7 -6.46 -3.50 -4.58
N TYR A 8 -7.02 -3.45 -5.79
CA TYR A 8 -7.82 -4.53 -6.36
C TYR A 8 -7.04 -5.25 -7.45
N ARG A 9 -7.26 -6.56 -7.58
CA ARG A 9 -6.68 -7.41 -8.62
C ARG A 9 -6.78 -6.82 -10.02
N LYS A 10 -7.91 -6.21 -10.37
CA LYS A 10 -8.14 -5.57 -11.68
C LYS A 10 -7.19 -4.40 -12.01
N ASN A 11 -6.52 -3.83 -11.00
CA ASN A 11 -5.59 -2.72 -11.19
C ASN A 11 -4.14 -3.21 -11.42
N LEU A 12 -3.86 -4.50 -11.23
CA LEU A 12 -2.48 -4.99 -11.22
C LEU A 12 -1.75 -4.74 -12.53
N ASP A 13 -2.38 -5.02 -13.67
CA ASP A 13 -1.73 -4.85 -14.98
C ASP A 13 -1.31 -3.39 -15.19
N SER A 14 -2.18 -2.45 -14.84
CA SER A 14 -1.88 -1.01 -14.90
C SER A 14 -0.74 -0.62 -13.94
N ILE A 15 -0.72 -1.18 -12.73
CA ILE A 15 0.32 -0.91 -11.74
C ILE A 15 1.67 -1.49 -12.19
N LEU A 16 1.68 -2.68 -12.77
CA LEU A 16 2.90 -3.31 -13.30
C LEU A 16 3.43 -2.59 -14.54
N GLN A 17 2.56 -1.93 -15.30
CA GLN A 17 2.96 -1.16 -16.48
C GLN A 17 3.41 0.26 -16.12
N HIS A 18 2.77 0.90 -15.14
CA HIS A 18 2.91 2.34 -14.91
C HIS A 18 3.27 2.74 -13.48
N GLY A 19 3.41 1.79 -12.56
CA GLY A 19 3.59 2.06 -11.14
C GLY A 19 2.30 2.46 -10.42
N LEU A 20 2.43 2.75 -9.12
CA LEU A 20 1.33 3.29 -8.33
C LEU A 20 1.24 4.80 -8.59
N LYS A 21 0.09 5.29 -9.03
CA LYS A 21 -0.14 6.72 -9.28
C LYS A 21 -0.92 7.36 -8.14
N ARG A 22 -0.65 8.63 -7.85
CA ARG A 22 -1.49 9.43 -6.92
C ARG A 22 -2.92 9.64 -7.43
N MET A 23 -3.15 9.39 -8.73
CA MET A 23 -4.42 9.65 -9.42
C MET A 23 -4.78 11.14 -9.27
N GLU A 24 -6.02 11.46 -8.88
CA GLU A 24 -6.48 12.83 -8.63
C GLU A 24 -6.05 13.36 -7.25
N ARG A 25 -5.37 12.55 -6.42
CA ARG A 25 -4.94 12.95 -5.08
C ARG A 25 -3.60 13.67 -5.11
N LEU A 26 -3.25 14.29 -3.99
CA LEU A 26 -1.92 14.89 -3.80
C LEU A 26 -0.85 13.83 -3.53
N HIS A 27 -1.17 12.80 -2.75
CA HIS A 27 -0.23 11.75 -2.31
C HIS A 27 -0.73 10.34 -2.61
N ILE A 28 0.21 9.44 -2.86
CA ILE A 28 0.01 7.99 -2.77
C ILE A 28 0.04 7.63 -1.28
N HIS A 29 -0.96 6.86 -0.85
CA HIS A 29 -1.16 6.49 0.55
C HIS A 29 -0.72 5.05 0.80
N PHE A 30 0.02 4.85 1.88
CA PHE A 30 0.46 3.57 2.39
C PHE A 30 0.08 3.44 3.87
N SER A 31 -0.24 2.23 4.30
CA SER A 31 -0.45 1.87 5.70
C SER A 31 0.88 1.47 6.33
N SER A 32 1.06 1.81 7.61
CA SER A 32 2.23 1.42 8.42
C SER A 32 2.12 0.01 9.02
N GLY A 33 0.98 -0.66 8.81
CA GLY A 33 0.64 -1.98 9.33
C GLY A 33 -0.36 -2.71 8.45
N LEU A 34 -0.56 -4.01 8.70
CA LEU A 34 -1.54 -4.83 8.01
C LEU A 34 -2.95 -4.58 8.56
N PRO A 35 -4.01 -4.84 7.78
CA PRO A 35 -5.39 -4.67 8.26
C PRO A 35 -5.76 -5.54 9.46
N SER A 36 -4.99 -6.60 9.76
CA SER A 36 -5.16 -7.50 10.90
C SER A 36 -4.43 -7.07 12.17
N ASP A 37 -3.56 -6.06 12.09
CA ASP A 37 -2.75 -5.64 13.24
C ASP A 37 -3.62 -4.81 14.21
N GLU A 38 -3.62 -5.19 15.48
CA GLU A 38 -4.35 -4.43 16.50
C GLU A 38 -3.84 -2.98 16.59
N GLY A 39 -4.78 -2.02 16.64
CA GLY A 39 -4.46 -0.60 16.70
C GLY A 39 -4.11 0.06 15.36
N VAL A 40 -4.06 -0.69 14.25
CA VAL A 40 -3.87 -0.11 12.92
C VAL A 40 -5.21 0.43 12.42
N ILE A 41 -5.38 1.76 12.48
CA ILE A 41 -6.40 2.48 11.71
C ILE A 41 -5.95 2.43 10.26
N SER A 42 -6.15 1.28 9.60
CA SER A 42 -5.69 1.12 8.23
C SER A 42 -6.51 2.07 7.35
N GLY A 43 -5.84 2.97 6.64
CA GLY A 43 -6.45 3.73 5.53
C GLY A 43 -6.85 2.83 4.34
N MET A 44 -6.63 1.52 4.47
CA MET A 44 -6.92 0.51 3.48
C MET A 44 -8.39 0.08 3.55
N ARG A 45 -9.04 0.04 2.39
CA ARG A 45 -10.42 -0.48 2.32
C ARG A 45 -10.42 -1.97 2.65
N ARG A 46 -11.37 -2.42 3.47
CA ARG A 46 -11.60 -3.86 3.76
C ARG A 46 -11.83 -4.71 2.51
N SER A 47 -12.30 -4.09 1.43
CA SER A 47 -12.53 -4.73 0.14
C SER A 47 -11.28 -4.88 -0.73
N ALA A 48 -10.15 -4.26 -0.37
CA ALA A 48 -8.90 -4.49 -1.07
C ALA A 48 -8.54 -5.98 -1.02
N ASN A 49 -8.07 -6.53 -2.14
CA ASN A 49 -7.77 -7.95 -2.24
C ASN A 49 -6.34 -8.23 -2.72
N ILE A 50 -5.55 -7.17 -2.87
CA ILE A 50 -4.12 -7.24 -3.14
C ILE A 50 -3.40 -6.25 -2.22
N LEU A 51 -2.30 -6.69 -1.62
CA LEU A 51 -1.35 -5.87 -0.89
C LEU A 51 -0.09 -5.69 -1.73
N ILE A 52 0.42 -4.47 -1.78
CA ILE A 52 1.65 -4.11 -2.48
C ILE A 52 2.58 -3.45 -1.46
N TYR A 53 3.78 -4.00 -1.32
CA TYR A 53 4.77 -3.56 -0.35
C TYR A 53 5.79 -2.67 -1.02
N LEU A 54 6.07 -1.52 -0.41
CA LEU A 54 7.10 -0.60 -0.85
C LEU A 54 8.46 -1.00 -0.25
N ASP A 55 9.48 -1.11 -1.09
CA ASP A 55 10.88 -1.14 -0.67
C ASP A 55 11.27 0.27 -0.21
N VAL A 56 11.00 0.55 1.07
CA VAL A 56 11.24 1.85 1.71
C VAL A 56 12.71 2.22 1.64
N ARG A 57 13.62 1.25 1.85
CA ARG A 57 15.06 1.52 1.87
C ARG A 57 15.51 2.04 0.51
N LYS A 58 15.18 1.31 -0.55
CA LYS A 58 15.54 1.69 -1.92
C LYS A 58 14.87 2.98 -2.36
N ALA A 59 13.60 3.17 -2.00
CA ALA A 59 12.87 4.40 -2.31
C ALA A 59 13.55 5.64 -1.68
N LEU A 60 13.91 5.56 -0.39
CA LEU A 60 14.60 6.66 0.31
C LEU A 60 16.01 6.91 -0.24
N GLN A 61 16.76 5.84 -0.55
CA GLN A 61 18.10 5.94 -1.15
C GLN A 61 18.08 6.66 -2.50
N ASP A 62 17.06 6.40 -3.32
CA ASP A 62 16.87 7.05 -4.61
C ASP A 62 16.20 8.44 -4.48
N GLY A 63 15.98 8.94 -3.27
CA GLY A 63 15.48 10.30 -3.01
C GLY A 63 13.95 10.46 -2.98
N MET A 64 13.18 9.38 -2.93
CA MET A 64 11.73 9.46 -2.76
C MET A 64 11.40 10.00 -1.36
N LYS A 65 10.61 11.09 -1.30
CA LYS A 65 10.16 11.65 -0.02
C LYS A 65 9.01 10.83 0.54
N LEU A 66 9.16 10.39 1.79
CA LEU A 66 8.12 9.73 2.56
C LEU A 66 7.77 10.58 3.78
N TYR A 67 6.47 10.77 4.00
CA TYR A 67 5.93 11.52 5.13
C TYR A 67 5.08 10.59 5.98
N ILE A 68 4.98 10.87 7.28
CA ILE A 68 4.07 10.18 8.20
C ILE A 68 3.09 11.22 8.71
N SER A 69 1.79 10.98 8.52
CA SER A 69 0.74 11.84 9.07
C SER A 69 0.54 11.58 10.57
N ASP A 70 -0.19 12.48 11.23
CA ASP A 70 -0.53 12.31 12.66
C ASP A 70 -1.25 10.98 12.94
N ASN A 71 -2.07 10.53 11.99
CA ASN A 71 -2.78 9.24 12.02
C ASN A 71 -1.91 8.05 11.58
N LYS A 72 -0.59 8.21 11.55
CA LYS A 72 0.41 7.18 11.20
C LYS A 72 0.27 6.60 9.79
N VAL A 73 -0.42 7.30 8.89
CA VAL A 73 -0.47 6.94 7.47
C VAL A 73 0.81 7.43 6.79
N VAL A 74 1.42 6.58 5.98
CA VAL A 74 2.61 6.93 5.20
C VAL A 74 2.16 7.52 3.86
N LEU A 75 2.76 8.64 3.47
CA LEU A 75 2.40 9.41 2.28
C LEU A 75 3.65 9.66 1.42
N THR A 76 3.47 9.66 0.10
CA THR A 76 4.50 10.12 -0.83
C THR A 76 3.87 10.76 -2.06
N GLU A 77 4.54 11.78 -2.60
CA GLU A 77 4.22 12.30 -3.93
C GLU A 77 4.70 11.35 -5.04
N GLY A 78 5.58 10.40 -4.69
CA GLY A 78 6.35 9.63 -5.66
C GLY A 78 7.33 10.51 -6.42
N PHE A 79 7.78 10.03 -7.57
CA PHE A 79 8.46 10.82 -8.59
C PHE A 79 7.41 11.27 -9.60
N ASP A 80 7.17 12.58 -9.69
CA ASP A 80 6.17 13.18 -10.58
C ASP A 80 4.77 12.55 -10.48
N GLY A 81 4.36 12.19 -9.25
CA GLY A 81 3.04 11.59 -8.98
C GLY A 81 2.99 10.06 -9.07
N VAL A 82 4.14 9.39 -9.24
CA VAL A 82 4.23 7.94 -9.46
C VAL A 82 5.25 7.29 -8.53
N VAL A 83 4.91 6.13 -7.97
CA VAL A 83 5.89 5.18 -7.39
C VAL A 83 6.17 4.12 -8.45
N PRO A 84 7.36 4.14 -9.10
CA PRO A 84 7.75 3.15 -10.10
C PRO A 84 7.77 1.72 -9.55
N VAL A 85 7.54 0.77 -10.46
CA VAL A 85 7.49 -0.68 -10.14
C VAL A 85 8.80 -1.17 -9.51
N LYS A 86 9.94 -0.56 -9.84
CA LYS A 86 11.25 -0.93 -9.26
C LYS A 86 11.35 -0.75 -7.74
N TYR A 87 10.39 -0.06 -7.12
CA TYR A 87 10.29 0.11 -5.66
C TYR A 87 9.22 -0.77 -5.02
N LEU A 88 8.51 -1.60 -5.80
CA LEU A 88 7.53 -2.53 -5.25
C LEU A 88 8.28 -3.83 -4.90
N GLU A 89 8.39 -4.11 -3.61
CA GLU A 89 9.16 -5.24 -3.08
C GLU A 89 8.45 -6.57 -3.33
N LYS A 90 7.14 -6.62 -3.03
CA LYS A 90 6.31 -7.81 -3.24
C LYS A 90 4.82 -7.45 -3.36
N MET A 91 4.06 -8.38 -3.92
CA MET A 91 2.60 -8.31 -3.98
C MET A 91 2.00 -9.64 -3.51
N GLU A 92 0.90 -9.59 -2.75
CA GLU A 92 0.22 -10.79 -2.27
C GLU A 92 -1.30 -10.61 -2.25
N THR A 93 -2.02 -11.72 -2.38
CA THR A 93 -3.48 -11.74 -2.26
C THR A 93 -3.89 -11.56 -0.80
N TRP A 94 -4.89 -10.72 -0.56
CA TRP A 94 -5.48 -10.49 0.76
C TRP A 94 -6.95 -10.90 0.75
N THR A 95 -7.32 -11.84 1.63
CA THR A 95 -8.70 -12.34 1.70
C THR A 95 -9.59 -11.49 2.61
N GLY A 96 -9.01 -10.58 3.40
CA GLY A 96 -9.71 -9.53 4.14
C GLY A 96 -10.75 -10.01 5.17
N ARG A 97 -10.85 -11.32 5.41
CA ARG A 97 -11.84 -11.90 6.32
C ARG A 97 -11.13 -12.79 7.32
N PRO A 98 -11.35 -12.59 8.64
CA PRO A 98 -11.18 -13.70 9.56
C PRO A 98 -12.09 -14.84 9.07
N LEU A 99 -11.56 -16.05 8.99
CA LEU A 99 -12.38 -17.24 8.78
C LEU A 99 -13.46 -17.23 9.86
N ILE A 100 -14.74 -17.23 9.49
CA ILE A 100 -15.82 -17.43 10.46
C ILE A 100 -15.70 -18.90 10.88
N PRO A 101 -15.42 -19.22 12.16
CA PRO A 101 -15.39 -20.59 12.62
C PRO A 101 -16.80 -21.17 12.44
N PHE A 102 -16.91 -22.27 11.70
CA PHE A 102 -18.16 -23.02 11.61
C PHE A 102 -18.29 -23.82 12.91
N GLN A 103 -19.07 -23.34 13.87
CA GLN A 103 -19.48 -24.15 15.02
C GLN A 103 -20.58 -25.11 14.55
N ARG A 104 -20.32 -26.42 14.64
CA ARG A 104 -21.35 -27.46 14.55
C ARG A 104 -22.05 -27.60 15.90
#